data_AF-A0A3N5XVZ6-F1
#
_entry.id   AF-A0A3N5XVZ6-F1
#
_cell.length_a   1.000
_cell.length_b   1.000
_cell.length_c   1.000
_cell.angle_alpha   90.00
_cell.angle_beta   90.00
_cell.angle_gamma   90.00
#
_symmetry.space_group_name_H-M   'P 1'
#
loop_
_entity.id
_entity.type
_entity.pdbx_description
1 polymer ?
#
loop_
_entity_poly.entity_id
_entity_poly.type
_entity_poly.pdbx_seq_one_letter_code
_entity_poly.pdbx_strand_id
1 'polypeptide(L)'
;MKKEAIGKYVAITAVLLFLVLPVGLASTMFSMYSDFQAISLFETSEAPANANERSIGRTLTILGMGLTVPSIALLIVSVTALQYRPRWIFWFSVVVSSFVIFLFPIGTVLSVTLLVALFIIMNKPGSGKTTT
;
A
#
# COMPACT_ATOMS: atom_id res chain seq x y z
N MET A 1 22.41 27.53 3.18
CA MET A 1 22.73 26.84 1.90
C MET A 1 22.94 25.33 2.03
N LYS A 2 23.88 24.82 2.86
CA LYS A 2 24.14 23.35 2.93
C LYS A 2 22.91 22.51 3.34
N LYS A 3 22.15 22.94 4.36
CA LYS A 3 20.97 22.19 4.87
C LYS A 3 19.84 22.08 3.86
N GLU A 4 19.60 23.14 3.09
CA GLU A 4 18.54 23.20 2.08
C GLU A 4 18.83 22.27 0.90
N ALA A 5 20.08 22.27 0.42
CA ALA A 5 20.52 21.34 -0.62
C ALA A 5 20.38 19.88 -0.16
N ILE A 6 20.82 19.56 1.07
CA ILE A 6 20.67 18.22 1.65
C ILE A 6 19.18 17.85 1.77
N GLY A 7 18.34 18.77 2.25
CA GLY A 7 16.89 18.57 2.34
C GLY A 7 16.24 18.24 1.00
N LYS A 8 16.67 18.92 -0.08
CA LYS A 8 16.22 18.63 -1.44
C LYS A 8 16.57 17.21 -1.87
N TYR A 9 17.81 16.77 -1.69
CA TYR A 9 18.20 15.41 -2.06
C TYR A 9 17.47 14.35 -1.24
N VAL A 10 17.34 14.56 0.07
CA VAL A 10 16.58 13.64 0.95
C VAL A 10 15.12 13.54 0.51
N ALA A 11 14.48 14.66 0.14
CA ALA A 11 13.12 14.65 -0.36
C ALA A 11 12.99 13.91 -1.70
N ILE A 12 13.92 14.12 -2.64
CA ILE A 12 13.91 13.42 -3.92
C ILE A 12 14.08 11.91 -3.70
N THR A 13 15.01 11.50 -2.82
CA THR A 13 15.19 10.08 -2.48
C THR A 13 13.91 9.50 -1.85
N ALA A 14 13.25 10.23 -0.94
CA ALA A 14 11.98 9.80 -0.38
C ALA A 14 10.92 9.58 -1.46
N VAL A 15 10.81 10.51 -2.42
CA VAL A 15 9.87 10.41 -3.55
C VAL A 15 10.18 9.18 -4.40
N LEU A 16 11.45 8.96 -4.77
CA LEU A 16 11.86 7.81 -5.57
C LEU A 16 11.54 6.48 -4.88
N LEU A 17 11.81 6.39 -3.58
CA LEU A 17 11.47 5.22 -2.77
C LEU A 17 9.97 4.98 -2.71
N PHE A 18 9.17 6.05 -2.59
CA PHE A 18 7.71 5.94 -2.57
C PHE A 18 7.16 5.40 -3.89
N LEU A 19 7.70 5.87 -5.01
CA LEU A 19 7.21 5.53 -6.37
C LEU A 19 7.31 4.04 -6.70
N VAL A 20 8.15 3.28 -5.99
CA VAL A 20 8.23 1.82 -6.14
C VAL A 20 6.87 1.17 -5.92
N LEU A 21 6.09 1.62 -4.93
CA LEU A 21 4.81 1.00 -4.59
C LEU A 21 3.73 1.24 -5.66
N PRO A 22 3.47 2.48 -6.13
CA PRO A 22 2.58 2.73 -7.26
C PRO A 22 2.97 1.93 -8.51
N VAL A 23 4.27 1.83 -8.83
CA VAL A 23 4.75 1.07 -10.00
C VAL A 23 4.50 -0.43 -9.81
N GLY A 24 4.77 -0.98 -8.62
CA GLY A 24 4.47 -2.38 -8.30
C GLY A 24 2.99 -2.69 -8.42
N LEU A 25 2.12 -1.82 -7.89
CA LEU A 25 0.67 -1.98 -8.00
C LEU A 25 0.18 -1.90 -9.45
N ALA A 26 0.68 -0.95 -10.25
CA ALA A 26 0.34 -0.87 -11.66
C ALA A 26 0.76 -2.14 -12.42
N SER A 27 1.96 -2.66 -12.14
CA SER A 27 2.45 -3.89 -12.75
C SER A 27 1.60 -5.12 -12.37
N THR A 28 1.23 -5.27 -11.10
CA THR A 28 0.36 -6.38 -10.67
C THR A 28 -1.04 -6.29 -11.27
N MET A 29 -1.63 -5.11 -11.34
CA MET A 29 -2.91 -4.89 -12.00
C MET A 29 -2.86 -5.22 -13.49
N PHE A 30 -1.78 -4.85 -14.19
CA PHE A 30 -1.60 -5.20 -15.59
C PHE A 30 -1.50 -6.72 -15.80
N SER A 31 -0.74 -7.43 -14.95
CA SER A 31 -0.68 -8.90 -14.99
C SER A 31 -2.04 -9.55 -14.72
N MET A 32 -2.81 -9.02 -13.76
CA MET A 32 -4.17 -9.52 -13.51
C MET A 32 -5.09 -9.29 -14.70
N TYR A 33 -5.03 -8.10 -15.31
CA TYR A 33 -5.82 -7.76 -16.48
C TYR A 33 -5.52 -8.69 -17.67
N SER A 34 -4.24 -8.99 -17.93
CA SER A 34 -3.88 -9.96 -18.96
C SER A 34 -4.41 -11.37 -18.65
N ASP A 35 -4.40 -11.76 -17.38
CA ASP A 35 -4.89 -13.08 -16.96
C ASP A 35 -6.41 -13.19 -17.17
N PHE A 36 -7.17 -12.15 -16.88
CA PHE A 36 -8.61 -12.13 -17.13
C PHE A 36 -8.97 -12.21 -18.62
N GLN A 37 -8.14 -11.68 -19.51
CA GLN A 37 -8.35 -11.84 -20.95
C GLN A 37 -8.04 -13.25 -21.46
N ALA A 38 -7.10 -13.94 -20.82
CA ALA A 38 -6.69 -15.29 -21.19
C ALA A 38 -7.64 -16.38 -20.65
N ILE A 39 -8.50 -16.07 -19.68
CA ILE A 39 -9.51 -17.01 -19.18
C ILE A 39 -10.65 -17.09 -20.21
N SER A 40 -10.57 -18.04 -21.13
CA SER A 40 -11.71 -18.47 -21.95
C SER A 40 -12.42 -19.64 -21.25
N LEU A 41 -13.76 -19.68 -21.30
CA LEU A 41 -14.59 -20.71 -20.63
C LEU A 41 -14.35 -22.15 -21.15
N PHE A 42 -13.54 -22.32 -22.20
CA PHE A 42 -13.37 -23.57 -22.93
C PHE A 42 -11.90 -24.01 -23.12
N GLU A 43 -10.90 -23.26 -22.65
CA GLU A 43 -9.49 -23.67 -22.75
C GLU A 43 -9.00 -24.47 -21.54
N THR A 44 -8.29 -25.56 -21.80
CA THR A 44 -7.47 -26.25 -20.81
C THR A 44 -6.29 -25.37 -20.44
N SER A 45 -6.19 -25.04 -19.15
CA SER A 45 -5.13 -24.22 -18.53
C SER A 45 -3.71 -24.66 -18.93
N GLU A 46 -3.19 -24.15 -20.04
CA GLU A 46 -1.75 -24.19 -20.29
C GLU A 46 -1.04 -23.21 -19.34
N ALA A 47 0.09 -23.63 -18.79
CA ALA A 47 0.87 -22.81 -17.89
C ALA A 47 1.28 -21.51 -18.62
N PRO A 48 0.97 -20.33 -18.07
CA PRO A 48 1.08 -19.09 -18.81
C PRO A 48 2.54 -18.76 -19.11
N ALA A 49 2.83 -18.49 -20.39
CA ALA A 49 4.17 -18.27 -20.94
C ALA A 49 4.95 -17.09 -20.32
N ASN A 50 4.32 -16.27 -19.48
CA ASN A 50 4.86 -15.04 -18.91
C ASN A 50 5.02 -15.06 -17.37
N ALA A 51 5.26 -16.24 -16.78
CA ALA A 51 5.47 -16.42 -15.33
C ALA A 51 6.51 -15.47 -14.71
N ASN A 52 7.55 -15.08 -15.47
CA ASN A 52 8.60 -14.17 -15.00
C ASN A 52 8.09 -12.72 -14.82
N GLU A 53 7.28 -12.22 -15.75
CA GLU A 53 6.68 -10.87 -15.66
C GLU A 53 5.70 -10.77 -14.47
N ARG A 54 4.96 -11.86 -14.21
CA ARG A 54 4.06 -12.00 -13.05
C ARG A 54 4.79 -12.00 -11.71
N SER A 55 6.05 -12.45 -11.70
CA SER A 55 6.90 -12.46 -10.51
C SER A 55 7.41 -11.05 -10.18
N ILE A 56 7.77 -10.28 -11.21
CA ILE A 56 8.31 -8.93 -11.07
C ILE A 56 7.30 -7.98 -10.44
N GLY A 57 6.04 -7.95 -10.91
CA GLY A 57 5.02 -7.06 -10.35
C GLY A 57 4.75 -7.32 -8.86
N ARG A 58 4.63 -8.59 -8.47
CA ARG A 58 4.44 -8.99 -7.07
C ARG A 58 5.64 -8.62 -6.21
N THR A 59 6.85 -8.87 -6.71
CA THR A 59 8.09 -8.51 -6.01
C THR A 59 8.20 -7.01 -5.79
N LEU A 60 7.93 -6.19 -6.81
CA LEU A 60 7.94 -4.73 -6.71
C LEU A 60 6.88 -4.21 -5.75
N THR A 61 5.70 -4.84 -5.68
CA THR A 61 4.65 -4.44 -4.74
C THR A 61 5.07 -4.70 -3.29
N ILE A 62 5.63 -5.89 -3.00
CA ILE A 62 6.13 -6.25 -1.67
C ILE A 62 7.28 -5.31 -1.27
N LEU A 63 8.23 -5.09 -2.18
CA LEU A 63 9.35 -4.17 -1.96
C LEU A 63 8.84 -2.75 -1.72
N GLY A 64 7.90 -2.28 -2.54
CA GLY A 64 7.28 -0.96 -2.43
C GLY A 64 6.57 -0.75 -1.10
N MET A 65 5.82 -1.76 -0.62
CA MET A 65 5.20 -1.71 0.71
C MET A 65 6.26 -1.53 1.80
N GLY A 66 7.34 -2.32 1.76
CA GLY A 66 8.45 -2.20 2.71
C GLY A 66 9.15 -0.84 2.65
N LEU A 67 9.33 -0.27 1.46
CA LEU A 67 9.99 1.02 1.24
C LEU A 67 9.11 2.25 1.54
N THR A 68 7.81 2.07 1.70
CA THR A 68 6.88 3.17 1.97
C THR A 68 7.14 3.81 3.34
N VAL A 69 7.39 2.99 4.37
CA VAL A 69 7.70 3.48 5.73
C VAL A 69 8.98 4.34 5.77
N PRO A 70 10.15 3.86 5.28
CA PRO A 70 11.36 4.68 5.26
C PRO A 70 11.25 5.90 4.34
N SER A 71 10.49 5.80 3.23
CA SER A 71 10.19 6.96 2.39
C SER A 71 9.49 8.07 3.17
N ILE A 72 8.40 7.74 3.88
CA ILE A 72 7.66 8.72 4.68
C ILE A 72 8.56 9.31 5.78
N ALA A 73 9.36 8.49 6.45
CA ALA A 73 10.30 8.95 7.47
C ALA A 73 11.32 9.96 6.91
N LEU A 74 11.92 9.67 5.75
CA LEU A 74 12.84 10.59 5.08
C LEU A 74 12.16 11.89 4.68
N LEU A 75 10.91 11.83 4.23
CA LEU A 75 10.14 13.02 3.86
C LEU A 75 9.85 13.90 5.09
N ILE A 76 9.50 13.31 6.23
CA ILE A 76 9.32 14.02 7.50
C ILE A 76 10.63 14.69 7.93
N VAL A 77 11.76 13.98 7.85
CA VAL A 77 13.08 14.53 8.19
C VAL A 77 13.44 15.71 7.28
N SER A 78 13.17 15.60 5.97
CA SER A 78 13.41 16.69 5.02
C SER A 78 12.62 17.96 5.38
N VAL A 79 11.34 17.81 5.75
CA VAL A 79 10.44 18.94 6.05
C VAL A 79 10.69 19.54 7.44
N THR A 80 10.91 18.69 8.45
CA THR A 80 11.01 19.13 9.86
C THR A 80 12.44 19.48 10.25
N ALA A 81 13.39 18.55 10.10
CA ALA A 81 14.77 18.71 10.54
C ALA A 81 15.62 19.54 9.56
N LEU A 82 15.42 19.35 8.25
CA LEU A 82 16.17 20.07 7.22
C LEU A 82 15.45 21.32 6.70
N GLN A 83 14.21 21.55 7.14
CA GLN A 83 13.39 22.72 6.83
C GLN A 83 13.19 22.96 5.32
N TYR A 84 13.27 21.91 4.51
CA TYR A 84 13.04 21.99 3.08
C TYR A 84 11.54 21.97 2.79
N ARG A 85 10.95 23.14 2.54
CA ARG A 85 9.48 23.34 2.43
C ARG A 85 9.03 24.01 1.13
N PRO A 86 9.48 23.54 -0.05
CA PRO A 86 8.95 24.04 -1.32
C PRO A 86 7.49 23.60 -1.53
N ARG A 87 6.74 24.36 -2.33
CA ARG A 87 5.32 24.11 -2.60
C ARG A 87 5.03 22.70 -3.17
N TRP A 88 5.96 22.10 -3.91
CA TRP A 88 5.78 20.77 -4.50
C TRP A 88 5.77 19.65 -3.45
N ILE A 89 6.50 19.79 -2.34
CA ILE A 89 6.50 18.78 -1.27
C ILE A 89 5.14 18.73 -0.58
N PHE A 90 4.49 19.88 -0.40
CA PHE A 90 3.14 19.93 0.16
C PHE A 90 2.17 19.11 -0.71
N TRP A 91 2.15 19.36 -2.02
CA TRP A 91 1.29 18.61 -2.95
C TRP A 91 1.64 17.13 -3.00
N PHE A 92 2.94 16.79 -3.01
CA PHE A 92 3.36 15.40 -2.96
C PHE A 92 2.90 14.71 -1.67
N SER A 93 2.98 15.39 -0.52
CA SER A 93 2.46 14.87 0.75
C SER A 93 0.96 14.61 0.71
N VAL A 94 0.17 15.50 0.07
CA VAL A 94 -1.27 15.28 -0.10
C VAL A 94 -1.52 14.01 -0.92
N VAL A 95 -0.80 13.84 -2.04
CA VAL A 95 -0.93 12.64 -2.88
C VAL A 95 -0.53 11.37 -2.11
N VAL A 96 0.60 11.39 -1.39
CA VAL A 96 1.05 10.28 -0.57
C VAL A 96 0.00 9.92 0.49
N SER A 97 -0.51 10.91 1.23
CA SER A 97 -1.53 10.68 2.25
C SER A 97 -2.80 10.06 1.65
N SER A 98 -3.31 10.61 0.55
CA SER A 98 -4.46 10.02 -0.15
C SER A 98 -4.19 8.58 -0.58
N PHE A 99 -3.02 8.31 -1.16
CA PHE A 99 -2.64 6.98 -1.62
C PHE A 99 -2.53 5.96 -0.48
N VAL A 100 -1.90 6.35 0.64
CA VAL A 100 -1.73 5.50 1.83
C VAL A 100 -3.06 5.16 2.49
N ILE A 101 -4.04 6.08 2.47
CA ILE A 101 -5.40 5.82 2.99
C ILE A 101 -6.08 4.68 2.22
N PHE A 102 -5.87 4.58 0.90
CA PHE A 102 -6.42 3.48 0.11
C PHE A 102 -5.66 2.16 0.31
N LEU A 103 -4.37 2.23 0.64
CA LEU A 103 -3.52 1.06 0.86
C LEU A 103 -3.76 0.38 2.21
N PHE A 104 -4.06 1.15 3.25
CA PHE A 104 -4.45 0.58 4.53
C PHE A 104 -5.91 0.14 4.42
N PRO A 105 -6.21 -1.16 4.43
CA PRO A 105 -7.57 -1.60 4.25
C PRO A 105 -8.29 -1.40 5.59
N ILE A 106 -8.76 -0.17 5.82
CA ILE A 106 -9.54 0.22 7.01
C ILE A 106 -10.72 -0.74 7.18
N GLY A 107 -11.32 -1.17 6.07
CA GLY A 107 -12.38 -2.19 6.04
C GLY A 107 -11.96 -3.55 6.62
N THR A 108 -10.72 -3.99 6.41
CA THR A 108 -10.23 -5.26 6.98
C THR A 108 -10.01 -5.13 8.49
N VAL A 109 -9.47 -4.01 8.96
CA VAL A 109 -9.33 -3.74 10.40
C VAL A 109 -10.72 -3.72 11.05
N LEU A 110 -11.68 -2.98 10.47
CA LEU A 110 -13.05 -2.92 10.96
C LEU A 110 -13.74 -4.30 10.94
N SER A 111 -13.56 -5.07 9.87
CA SER A 111 -14.13 -6.42 9.73
C SER A 111 -13.56 -7.39 10.78
N VAL A 112 -12.24 -7.39 11.00
CA VAL A 112 -11.60 -8.20 12.05
C VAL A 112 -12.07 -7.77 13.43
N THR A 113 -12.13 -6.46 13.72
CA THR A 113 -12.65 -5.96 15.00
C THR A 113 -14.10 -6.37 15.24
N LEU A 114 -14.95 -6.30 14.21
CA LEU A 114 -16.34 -6.72 14.28
C LEU A 114 -16.46 -8.23 14.53
N LEU A 115 -15.67 -9.05 13.83
CA LEU A 115 -15.65 -10.50 14.02
C LEU A 115 -15.18 -10.89 15.43
N VAL A 116 -14.16 -10.22 15.96
CA VAL A 116 -13.69 -10.43 17.34
C VAL A 116 -14.76 -10.01 18.34
N ALA A 117 -15.42 -8.87 18.14
CA ALA A 117 -16.50 -8.42 19.01
C ALA A 117 -17.69 -9.40 19.01
N LEU A 118 -18.12 -9.86 17.83
CA LEU A 118 -19.16 -10.88 17.69
C LEU A 118 -18.77 -12.20 18.36
N PHE A 119 -17.53 -12.65 18.16
CA PHE A 119 -17.01 -13.85 18.80
C PHE A 119 -17.06 -13.75 20.33
N ILE A 120 -16.66 -12.61 20.91
CA ILE A 120 -16.73 -12.38 22.35
C ILE A 120 -18.19 -12.37 22.85
N ILE A 121 -19.11 -11.74 22.10
CA ILE A 121 -20.54 -11.71 22.45
C ILE A 121 -21.13 -13.12 22.42
N MET A 122 -20.82 -13.90 21.38
CA MET A 122 -21.34 -15.26 21.20
C MET A 122 -20.75 -16.26 22.19
N ASN A 123 -19.48 -16.12 22.57
CA ASN A 123 -18.82 -17.00 23.54
C ASN A 123 -18.89 -16.52 24.99
N LYS A 124 -19.65 -15.46 25.29
CA LYS A 124 -19.86 -15.02 26.67
C LYS A 124 -20.76 -16.05 27.39
N PRO A 125 -20.25 -16.80 28.38
CA PRO A 125 -21.04 -17.77 29.12
C PRO A 125 -22.06 -17.02 29.99
N GLY A 126 -23.27 -16.83 29.46
CA GLY A 126 -24.34 -16.11 30.17
C GLY A 126 -25.39 -15.41 29.29
N SER A 127 -25.21 -15.27 27.97
CA SER A 127 -26.24 -14.67 27.08
C SER A 127 -27.34 -15.65 26.67
N GLY A 128 -27.64 -16.62 27.54
CA GLY A 128 -28.82 -17.45 27.46
C GLY A 128 -29.62 -17.25 28.73
N LYS A 129 -30.31 -16.11 28.85
CA LYS A 129 -31.52 -15.95 29.68
C LYS A 129 -32.21 -14.60 29.43
N THR A 130 -33.53 -14.73 29.24
CA THR A 130 -34.64 -13.78 29.47
C THR A 130 -34.84 -12.61 28.51
N THR A 131 -35.83 -12.75 27.63
CA THR A 131 -37.14 -12.01 27.58
C THR A 131 -37.84 -12.36 26.26
N THR A 132 -39.10 -12.71 26.12
CA THR A 132 -40.22 -13.16 26.97
C THR A 132 -41.16 -13.89 26.01
#